data_AF-A0A8T0AEQ4-F1
#
_entry.id   AF-A0A8T0AEQ4-F1
#
_cell.length_a   1.000
_cell.length_b   1.000
_cell.length_c   1.000
_cell.angle_alpha   90.00
_cell.angle_beta   90.00
_cell.angle_gamma   90.00
#
_symmetry.space_group_name_H-M   'P 1'
#
loop_
_entity.id
_entity.type
_entity.pdbx_description
1 polymer ?
#
loop_
_entity_poly.entity_id
_entity_poly.type
_entity_poly.pdbx_seq_one_letter_code
_entity_poly.pdbx_strand_id
1 'polypeptide(L)'
;MKPARGSSRASTRGPKAAGRHGKTLPQKRLPDDRNAQDKPGEKAPAEPRKVKGREKWKPLTKSSIMVLDNMLSLSILSVLPLKAKEKEELQKHLNILKDQFMAKCSHLPVPPQKRGNMMHMSQQIHRENQMVKHGKKKIEELEESSQAVVSALELLQVKMDRLESECKVMRDKLKEEESNAQQFFQLTEQAVLHLPVLSLCEDKPTLQDKIMNAVADPKAVINALQERNVTANAKAFLELAHKQIEQL
;
A
#
# COMPACT_ATOMS: atom_id res chain seq x y z
N MET A 1 21.45 -25.58 1.58
CA MET A 1 20.19 -26.21 1.13
C MET A 1 19.57 -25.33 0.06
N LYS A 2 19.34 -25.86 -1.15
CA LYS A 2 18.71 -25.14 -2.28
C LYS A 2 17.42 -25.88 -2.65
N PRO A 3 16.29 -25.21 -2.92
CA PRO A 3 15.10 -25.90 -3.40
C PRO A 3 15.21 -26.23 -4.89
N ALA A 4 14.63 -27.37 -5.23
CA ALA A 4 14.59 -27.98 -6.55
C ALA A 4 13.67 -27.21 -7.51
N ARG A 5 14.18 -26.93 -8.71
CA ARG A 5 13.43 -26.40 -9.85
C ARG A 5 12.77 -27.57 -10.57
N GLY A 6 11.50 -27.83 -10.27
CA GLY A 6 10.73 -28.92 -10.84
C GLY A 6 9.70 -28.48 -11.89
N SER A 7 9.49 -29.37 -12.85
CA SER A 7 8.29 -29.52 -13.71
C SER A 7 8.29 -28.87 -15.10
N SER A 8 9.02 -29.53 -16.01
CA SER A 8 8.46 -30.23 -17.18
C SER A 8 7.30 -29.58 -17.97
N ARG A 9 7.63 -28.89 -19.07
CA ARG A 9 6.71 -28.72 -20.21
C ARG A 9 7.03 -29.76 -21.28
N ALA A 10 6.06 -30.62 -21.60
CA ALA A 10 6.00 -31.38 -22.86
C ALA A 10 4.74 -30.92 -23.62
N SER A 11 4.91 -30.09 -24.64
CA SER A 11 4.85 -30.45 -26.07
C SER A 11 3.44 -30.82 -26.55
N THR A 12 2.69 -29.80 -26.99
CA THR A 12 1.43 -29.97 -27.73
C THR A 12 1.75 -30.37 -29.16
N ARG A 13 1.64 -31.67 -29.44
CA ARG A 13 1.69 -32.28 -30.76
C ARG A 13 0.43 -31.88 -31.54
N GLY A 14 0.57 -31.03 -32.56
CA GLY A 14 -0.51 -30.74 -33.51
C GLY A 14 -0.84 -31.96 -34.38
N PRO A 15 -2.08 -32.11 -34.90
CA PRO A 15 -2.45 -33.27 -35.70
C PRO A 15 -1.86 -33.20 -37.11
N LYS A 16 -1.27 -34.31 -37.54
CA LYS A 16 -0.70 -34.56 -38.87
C LYS A 16 -1.80 -34.72 -39.93
N ALA A 17 -1.56 -34.12 -41.10
CA ALA A 17 -2.24 -34.43 -42.34
C ALA A 17 -1.70 -35.71 -42.98
N ALA A 18 -2.59 -36.60 -43.44
CA ALA A 18 -2.38 -37.51 -44.58
C ALA A 18 -3.69 -38.26 -44.91
N GLY A 19 -4.10 -38.24 -46.19
CA GLY A 19 -5.20 -39.07 -46.70
C GLY A 19 -5.80 -38.56 -48.01
N ARG A 20 -5.14 -38.83 -49.14
CA ARG A 20 -5.58 -38.57 -50.52
C ARG A 20 -6.58 -39.64 -50.99
N HIS A 21 -7.63 -39.22 -51.70
CA HIS A 21 -8.19 -39.79 -52.94
C HIS A 21 -9.09 -38.68 -53.53
N GLY A 22 -8.98 -38.14 -54.75
CA GLY A 22 -8.47 -38.67 -56.00
C GLY A 22 -9.66 -38.73 -56.98
N LYS A 23 -9.77 -37.75 -57.89
CA LYS A 23 -10.32 -37.89 -59.27
C LYS A 23 -10.30 -36.58 -60.08
N THR A 24 -9.28 -36.52 -60.95
CA THR A 24 -9.35 -36.20 -62.39
C THR A 24 -9.68 -34.78 -62.86
N LEU A 25 -8.62 -34.07 -63.27
CA LEU A 25 -8.62 -33.03 -64.31
C LEU A 25 -8.80 -33.64 -65.71
N PRO A 26 -9.33 -32.89 -66.68
CA PRO A 26 -8.81 -32.91 -68.04
C PRO A 26 -7.95 -31.68 -68.31
N GLN A 27 -6.82 -31.96 -68.95
CA GLN A 27 -5.71 -31.07 -69.28
C GLN A 27 -5.91 -30.40 -70.64
N LYS A 28 -5.14 -29.30 -70.85
CA LYS A 28 -4.68 -28.69 -72.13
C LYS A 28 -5.68 -27.72 -72.80
N ARG A 29 -5.31 -26.51 -73.25
CA ARG A 29 -4.00 -25.97 -73.70
C ARG A 29 -3.92 -24.45 -73.44
N LEU A 30 -2.75 -23.97 -73.06
CA LEU A 30 -2.29 -22.61 -73.39
C LEU A 30 -1.71 -22.63 -74.81
N PRO A 31 -1.89 -21.58 -75.62
CA PRO A 31 -0.92 -21.16 -76.60
C PRO A 31 -0.19 -19.90 -76.13
N ASP A 32 1.11 -19.96 -76.33
CA ASP A 32 2.11 -18.92 -76.13
C ASP A 32 2.22 -18.03 -77.39
N ASP A 33 2.68 -16.80 -77.15
CA ASP A 33 3.33 -15.80 -78.00
C ASP A 33 2.66 -15.18 -79.26
N ARG A 34 2.52 -13.84 -79.15
CA ARG A 34 2.86 -12.76 -80.11
C ARG A 34 2.24 -12.76 -81.53
N ASN A 35 1.38 -11.77 -81.78
CA ASN A 35 1.75 -10.66 -82.67
C ASN A 35 0.73 -9.51 -82.62
N ALA A 36 1.26 -8.30 -82.84
CA ALA A 36 0.60 -7.01 -82.77
C ALA A 36 -0.54 -6.82 -83.80
N GLN A 37 -1.57 -6.07 -83.41
CA GLN A 37 -2.10 -4.97 -84.20
C GLN A 37 -3.13 -4.15 -83.41
N ASP A 38 -2.87 -2.84 -83.33
CA ASP A 38 -3.74 -1.79 -82.81
C ASP A 38 -5.10 -1.74 -83.50
N LYS A 39 -6.19 -1.64 -82.70
CA LYS A 39 -7.39 -0.86 -83.04
C LYS A 39 -8.05 -0.30 -81.76
N PRO A 40 -8.42 1.00 -81.72
CA PRO A 40 -9.07 1.60 -80.56
C PRO A 40 -10.58 1.29 -80.61
N GLY A 41 -11.02 0.38 -79.75
CA GLY A 41 -12.43 0.07 -79.53
C GLY A 41 -12.96 0.82 -78.31
N GLU A 42 -13.86 1.76 -78.57
CA GLU A 42 -14.68 2.55 -77.64
C GLU A 42 -15.25 1.69 -76.49
N LYS A 43 -14.81 1.98 -75.25
CA LYS A 43 -15.28 1.25 -74.06
C LYS A 43 -16.63 1.79 -73.60
N ALA A 44 -17.69 1.06 -73.90
CA ALA A 44 -18.99 1.21 -73.24
C ALA A 44 -18.87 1.00 -71.72
N PRO A 45 -19.72 1.61 -70.88
CA PRO A 45 -19.61 1.53 -69.43
C PRO A 45 -19.86 0.10 -68.96
N ALA A 46 -18.95 -0.42 -68.15
CA ALA A 46 -19.11 -1.74 -67.54
C ALA A 46 -20.34 -1.77 -66.64
N GLU A 47 -21.35 -2.55 -67.03
CA GLU A 47 -22.52 -2.81 -66.16
C GLU A 47 -22.07 -3.42 -64.82
N PRO A 48 -22.71 -3.02 -63.70
CA PRO A 48 -22.35 -3.52 -62.38
C PRO A 48 -22.65 -5.02 -62.29
N ARG A 49 -21.59 -5.81 -62.08
CA ARG A 49 -21.67 -7.26 -61.82
C ARG A 49 -22.75 -7.56 -60.78
N LYS A 50 -23.85 -8.18 -61.21
CA LYS A 50 -24.94 -8.61 -60.33
C LYS A 50 -24.43 -9.67 -59.36
N VAL A 51 -24.20 -9.26 -58.10
CA VAL A 51 -23.87 -10.17 -56.99
C VAL A 51 -25.10 -11.04 -56.71
N LYS A 52 -24.97 -12.36 -56.92
CA LYS A 52 -26.03 -13.36 -56.68
C LYS A 52 -26.51 -13.26 -55.22
N GLY A 53 -27.82 -13.05 -55.00
CA GLY A 53 -28.45 -12.99 -53.66
C GLY A 53 -29.02 -11.64 -53.22
N ARG A 54 -28.95 -10.58 -54.06
CA ARG A 54 -29.57 -9.27 -53.77
C ARG A 54 -31.10 -9.29 -53.70
N GLU A 55 -31.76 -10.31 -54.25
CA GLU A 55 -33.23 -10.43 -54.24
C GLU A 55 -33.84 -10.58 -52.84
N LYS A 56 -33.06 -11.03 -51.85
CA LYS A 56 -33.53 -11.19 -50.46
C LYS A 56 -33.21 -9.99 -49.56
N TRP A 57 -32.58 -8.94 -50.11
CA TRP A 57 -32.19 -7.76 -49.35
C TRP A 57 -33.43 -6.89 -49.10
N LYS A 58 -33.58 -6.42 -47.87
CA LYS A 58 -34.70 -5.56 -47.48
C LYS A 58 -34.19 -4.13 -47.33
N PRO A 59 -35.04 -3.12 -47.56
CA PRO A 59 -34.73 -1.76 -47.15
C PRO A 59 -34.46 -1.69 -45.64
N LEU A 60 -33.66 -0.71 -45.22
CA LEU A 60 -33.39 -0.46 -43.81
C LEU A 60 -34.71 -0.23 -43.04
N THR A 61 -34.81 -0.76 -41.81
CA THR A 61 -36.01 -0.52 -40.99
C THR A 61 -36.03 0.93 -40.47
N LYS A 62 -37.21 1.52 -40.29
CA LYS A 62 -37.33 2.88 -39.73
C LYS A 62 -36.59 3.05 -38.39
N SER A 63 -36.58 2.02 -37.55
CA SER A 63 -35.85 2.02 -36.28
C SER A 63 -34.33 2.12 -36.45
N SER A 64 -33.75 1.40 -37.41
CA SER A 64 -32.31 1.46 -37.68
C SER A 64 -31.91 2.80 -38.32
N ILE A 65 -32.77 3.39 -39.15
CA ILE A 65 -32.59 4.75 -39.68
C ILE A 65 -32.52 5.76 -38.54
N MET A 66 -33.44 5.70 -37.57
CA MET A 66 -33.41 6.60 -36.39
C MET A 66 -32.14 6.41 -35.54
N VAL A 67 -31.66 5.18 -35.36
CA VAL A 67 -30.41 4.93 -34.62
C VAL A 67 -29.21 5.54 -35.34
N LEU A 68 -29.14 5.40 -36.67
CA LEU A 68 -28.08 6.02 -37.47
C LEU A 68 -28.13 7.54 -37.42
N ASP A 69 -29.32 8.13 -37.52
CA ASP A 69 -29.52 9.58 -37.40
C ASP A 69 -29.07 10.11 -36.04
N ASN A 70 -29.44 9.42 -34.96
CA ASN A 70 -29.00 9.77 -33.60
C ASN A 70 -27.48 9.66 -33.45
N MET A 71 -26.87 8.58 -33.94
CA MET A 71 -25.42 8.37 -33.87
C MET A 71 -24.64 9.45 -34.62
N LEU A 72 -25.10 9.81 -35.83
CA LEU A 72 -24.50 10.88 -36.62
C LEU A 72 -24.69 12.24 -35.94
N SER A 73 -25.88 12.52 -35.40
CA SER A 73 -26.15 13.76 -34.67
C SER A 73 -25.25 13.91 -33.44
N LEU A 74 -25.03 12.84 -32.68
CA LEU A 74 -24.07 12.82 -31.56
C LEU A 74 -22.62 13.01 -32.03
N SER A 75 -22.25 12.41 -33.16
CA SER A 75 -20.91 12.55 -33.75
C SER A 75 -20.65 13.96 -34.28
N ILE A 76 -21.68 14.62 -34.83
CA ILE A 76 -21.58 16.04 -35.21
C ILE A 76 -21.34 16.86 -33.95
N LEU A 77 -22.15 16.68 -32.90
CA LEU A 77 -21.98 17.41 -31.64
C LEU A 77 -20.59 17.23 -31.00
N SER A 78 -19.97 16.06 -31.12
CA SER A 78 -18.63 15.81 -30.56
C SER A 78 -17.49 16.47 -31.36
N VAL A 79 -17.67 16.70 -32.66
CA VAL A 79 -16.66 17.30 -33.55
C VAL A 79 -16.81 18.83 -33.64
N LEU A 80 -17.95 19.39 -33.21
CA LEU A 80 -18.17 20.83 -33.29
C LEU A 80 -17.19 21.63 -32.42
N PRO A 81 -16.53 22.66 -32.98
CA PRO A 81 -15.58 23.49 -32.26
C PRO A 81 -16.26 24.36 -31.20
N LEU A 82 -15.52 24.70 -30.15
CA LEU A 82 -15.99 25.56 -29.06
C LEU A 82 -16.21 27.02 -29.49
N LYS A 83 -15.62 27.46 -30.61
CA LYS A 83 -15.75 28.83 -31.13
C LYS A 83 -17.09 29.02 -31.85
N ALA A 84 -17.91 29.95 -31.38
CA ALA A 84 -19.30 30.13 -31.82
C ALA A 84 -19.48 30.43 -33.32
N LYS A 85 -18.58 31.22 -33.93
CA LYS A 85 -18.71 31.64 -35.34
C LYS A 85 -18.42 30.51 -36.34
N GLU A 86 -17.35 29.75 -36.12
CA GLU A 86 -16.99 28.58 -36.93
C GLU A 86 -17.93 27.39 -36.70
N LYS A 87 -18.50 27.29 -35.48
CA LYS A 87 -19.44 26.25 -35.10
C LYS A 87 -20.71 26.26 -35.96
N GLU A 88 -21.30 27.42 -36.22
CA GLU A 88 -22.58 27.50 -36.92
C GLU A 88 -22.46 27.07 -38.41
N GLU A 89 -21.43 27.55 -39.09
CA GLU A 89 -21.16 27.19 -40.50
C GLU A 89 -20.78 25.71 -40.64
N LEU A 90 -19.91 25.21 -39.76
CA LEU A 90 -19.53 23.80 -39.76
C LEU A 90 -20.71 22.89 -39.41
N GLN A 91 -21.55 23.28 -38.44
CA GLN A 91 -22.76 22.54 -38.10
C GLN A 91 -23.75 22.48 -39.27
N LYS A 92 -23.97 23.60 -39.98
CA LYS A 92 -24.78 23.63 -41.20
C LYS A 92 -24.24 22.67 -42.26
N HIS A 93 -22.93 22.70 -42.52
CA HIS A 93 -22.29 21.82 -43.49
C HIS A 93 -22.42 20.34 -43.11
N LEU A 94 -22.13 20.00 -41.85
CA LEU A 94 -22.24 18.63 -41.34
C LEU A 94 -23.69 18.12 -41.34
N ASN A 95 -24.67 18.98 -41.08
CA ASN A 95 -26.08 18.63 -41.18
C ASN A 95 -26.50 18.34 -42.62
N ILE A 96 -26.06 19.15 -43.59
CA ILE A 96 -26.32 18.87 -45.02
C ILE A 96 -25.73 17.52 -45.42
N LEU A 97 -24.49 17.23 -44.99
CA LEU A 97 -23.84 15.96 -45.26
C LEU A 97 -24.59 14.80 -44.59
N LYS A 98 -25.06 14.98 -43.36
CA LYS A 98 -25.92 14.03 -42.65
C LYS A 98 -27.18 13.73 -43.45
N ASP A 99 -27.91 14.75 -43.87
CA ASP A 99 -29.18 14.59 -44.58
C ASP A 99 -28.98 13.88 -45.93
N GLN A 100 -27.92 14.22 -46.67
CA GLN A 100 -27.54 13.53 -47.90
C GLN A 100 -27.16 12.06 -47.67
N PHE A 101 -26.45 11.77 -46.58
CA PHE A 101 -26.11 10.41 -46.20
C PHE A 101 -27.36 9.61 -45.82
N MET A 102 -28.25 10.20 -45.01
CA MET A 102 -29.51 9.58 -44.59
C MET A 102 -30.42 9.28 -45.77
N ALA A 103 -30.49 10.17 -46.76
CA ALA A 103 -31.22 9.94 -48.01
C ALA A 103 -30.67 8.74 -48.79
N LYS A 104 -29.36 8.51 -48.81
CA LYS A 104 -28.77 7.33 -49.45
C LYS A 104 -29.04 6.05 -48.64
N CYS A 105 -28.99 6.13 -47.31
CA CYS A 105 -29.23 5.00 -46.42
C CYS A 105 -30.68 4.49 -46.45
N SER A 106 -31.66 5.37 -46.66
CA SER A 106 -33.07 4.98 -46.74
C SER A 106 -33.36 4.09 -47.98
N HIS A 107 -32.63 4.32 -49.08
CA HIS A 107 -32.75 3.56 -50.32
C HIS A 107 -31.77 2.38 -50.42
N LEU A 108 -30.88 2.21 -49.44
CA LEU A 108 -29.86 1.16 -49.47
C LEU A 108 -30.48 -0.21 -49.10
N PRO A 109 -30.47 -1.21 -50.00
CA PRO A 109 -30.88 -2.55 -49.65
C PRO A 109 -29.80 -3.19 -48.76
N VAL A 110 -30.21 -3.79 -47.65
CA VAL A 110 -29.32 -4.51 -46.73
C VAL A 110 -29.69 -5.99 -46.64
N PRO A 111 -28.70 -6.88 -46.45
CA PRO A 111 -28.95 -8.28 -46.17
C PRO A 111 -29.85 -8.45 -44.94
N PRO A 112 -30.77 -9.43 -44.95
CA PRO A 112 -31.62 -9.70 -43.81
C PRO A 112 -30.76 -10.13 -42.61
N GLN A 113 -30.95 -9.43 -41.50
CA GLN A 113 -30.18 -9.63 -40.28
C GLN A 113 -30.44 -11.05 -39.72
N LYS A 114 -29.38 -11.84 -39.52
CA LYS A 114 -29.48 -13.17 -38.90
C LYS A 114 -29.82 -13.01 -37.41
N ARG A 115 -31.07 -13.32 -37.02
CA ARG A 115 -31.57 -13.17 -35.63
C ARG A 115 -30.70 -13.84 -34.57
N GLY A 116 -30.05 -14.97 -34.89
CA GLY A 116 -29.16 -15.68 -33.96
C GLY A 116 -28.01 -14.83 -33.44
N ASN A 117 -27.34 -14.06 -34.31
CA ASN A 117 -26.21 -13.22 -33.91
C ASN A 117 -26.63 -12.11 -32.94
N MET A 118 -27.84 -11.56 -33.12
CA MET A 118 -28.37 -10.51 -32.25
C MET A 118 -28.78 -11.06 -30.87
N MET A 119 -29.31 -12.28 -30.80
CA MET A 119 -29.58 -12.94 -29.51
C MET A 119 -28.30 -13.21 -28.73
N HIS A 120 -27.22 -13.67 -29.39
CA HIS A 120 -25.92 -13.85 -28.74
C HIS A 120 -25.35 -12.54 -28.21
N MET A 121 -25.45 -11.45 -28.97
CA MET A 121 -25.01 -10.13 -28.54
C MET A 121 -25.82 -9.62 -27.34
N SER A 122 -27.15 -9.78 -27.36
CA SER A 122 -28.01 -9.40 -26.23
C SER A 122 -27.68 -10.19 -24.95
N GLN A 123 -27.48 -11.51 -25.07
CA GLN A 123 -27.03 -12.33 -23.94
C GLN A 123 -25.67 -11.89 -23.42
N GLN A 124 -24.74 -11.54 -24.31
CA GLN A 124 -23.42 -11.04 -23.91
C GLN A 124 -23.53 -9.73 -23.12
N ILE A 125 -24.29 -8.76 -23.62
CA ILE A 125 -24.54 -7.48 -22.93
C ILE A 125 -25.20 -7.72 -21.56
N HIS A 126 -26.12 -8.68 -21.47
CA HIS A 126 -26.75 -9.02 -20.19
C HIS A 126 -25.75 -9.60 -19.19
N ARG A 127 -24.88 -10.53 -19.63
CA ARG A 127 -23.79 -11.08 -18.79
C ARG A 127 -22.82 -10.00 -18.35
N GLU A 128 -22.39 -9.14 -19.25
CA GLU A 128 -21.49 -8.01 -18.94
C GLU A 128 -22.12 -7.08 -17.91
N ASN A 129 -23.40 -6.73 -18.06
CA ASN A 129 -24.11 -5.92 -17.07
C ASN A 129 -24.21 -6.58 -15.70
N GLN A 130 -24.41 -7.90 -15.63
CA GLN A 130 -24.39 -8.63 -14.36
C GLN A 130 -23.00 -8.58 -13.72
N MET A 131 -21.93 -8.77 -14.51
CA MET A 131 -20.56 -8.67 -14.04
C MET A 131 -20.22 -7.26 -13.53
N VAL A 132 -20.68 -6.21 -14.22
CA VAL A 132 -20.52 -4.82 -13.79
C VAL A 132 -21.25 -4.58 -12.47
N LYS A 133 -22.50 -5.06 -12.32
CA LYS A 133 -23.24 -4.94 -11.06
C LYS A 133 -22.54 -5.65 -9.89
N HIS A 134 -22.03 -6.85 -10.13
CA HIS A 134 -21.26 -7.60 -9.14
C HIS A 134 -19.95 -6.89 -8.78
N GLY A 135 -19.25 -6.36 -9.77
CA GLY A 135 -18.05 -5.56 -9.57
C GLY A 135 -18.29 -4.31 -8.72
N LYS A 136 -19.39 -3.59 -8.98
CA LYS A 136 -19.79 -2.42 -8.18
C LYS A 136 -20.01 -2.78 -6.72
N LYS A 137 -20.76 -3.85 -6.44
CA LYS A 137 -20.98 -4.33 -5.06
C LYS A 137 -19.68 -4.68 -4.34
N LYS A 138 -18.75 -5.36 -5.03
CA LYS A 138 -17.45 -5.68 -4.45
C LYS A 138 -16.60 -4.44 -4.14
N ILE A 139 -16.69 -3.42 -4.98
CA ILE A 139 -15.98 -2.15 -4.75
C ILE A 139 -16.58 -1.45 -3.53
N GLU A 140 -17.91 -1.42 -3.42
CA GLU A 140 -18.64 -0.86 -2.27
C GLU A 140 -18.27 -1.59 -0.97
N GLU A 141 -18.29 -2.93 -0.95
CA GLU A 141 -17.83 -3.74 0.19
C GLU A 141 -16.38 -3.44 0.58
N LEU A 142 -15.49 -3.25 -0.40
CA LEU A 142 -14.09 -2.92 -0.15
C LEU A 142 -13.92 -1.50 0.39
N GLU A 143 -14.71 -0.55 -0.11
CA GLU A 143 -14.72 0.84 0.35
C GLU A 143 -15.18 0.93 1.81
N GLU A 144 -16.26 0.24 2.16
CA GLU A 144 -16.74 0.12 3.54
C GLU A 144 -15.67 -0.49 4.46
N SER A 145 -15.04 -1.59 4.04
CA SER A 145 -13.96 -2.22 4.81
C SER A 145 -12.75 -1.29 4.98
N SER A 146 -12.37 -0.57 3.94
CA SER A 146 -11.28 0.41 3.99
C SER A 146 -11.61 1.53 4.96
N GLN A 147 -12.82 2.07 4.91
CA GLN A 147 -13.28 3.13 5.80
C GLN A 147 -13.28 2.68 7.27
N ALA A 148 -13.65 1.42 7.54
CA ALA A 148 -13.59 0.84 8.88
C ALA A 148 -12.15 0.76 9.40
N VAL A 149 -11.20 0.34 8.55
CA VAL A 149 -9.77 0.30 8.92
C VAL A 149 -9.22 1.70 9.18
N VAL A 150 -9.55 2.68 8.32
CA VAL A 150 -9.12 4.08 8.52
C VAL A 150 -9.64 4.62 9.85
N SER A 151 -10.93 4.43 10.14
CA SER A 151 -11.53 4.85 11.41
C SER A 151 -10.85 4.20 12.63
N ALA A 152 -10.47 2.92 12.52
CA ALA A 152 -9.75 2.22 13.57
C ALA A 152 -8.32 2.75 13.77
N LEU A 153 -7.63 3.10 12.68
CA LEU A 153 -6.31 3.72 12.72
C LEU A 153 -6.34 5.11 13.33
N GLU A 154 -7.34 5.94 12.98
CA GLU A 154 -7.53 7.26 13.58
C GLU A 154 -7.76 7.15 15.10
N LEU A 155 -8.58 6.20 15.55
CA LEU A 155 -8.78 5.94 16.97
C LEU A 155 -7.49 5.50 17.67
N LEU A 156 -6.69 4.65 17.03
CA LEU A 156 -5.39 4.22 17.56
C LEU A 156 -4.40 5.37 17.63
N GLN A 157 -4.38 6.25 16.64
CA GLN A 157 -3.56 7.45 16.63
C GLN A 157 -3.89 8.35 17.84
N VAL A 158 -5.18 8.63 18.06
CA VAL A 158 -5.62 9.43 19.23
C VAL A 158 -5.20 8.79 20.55
N LYS A 159 -5.30 7.46 20.67
CA LYS A 159 -4.84 6.74 21.87
C LYS A 159 -3.33 6.82 22.06
N MET A 160 -2.56 6.73 20.98
CA MET A 160 -1.11 6.86 21.00
C MET A 160 -0.67 8.26 21.41
N ASP A 161 -1.26 9.30 20.81
CA ASP A 161 -0.97 10.71 21.12
C ASP A 161 -1.29 11.02 22.60
N ARG A 162 -2.41 10.48 23.11
CA ARG A 162 -2.76 10.57 24.52
C ARG A 162 -1.70 9.91 25.40
N LEU A 163 -1.31 8.68 25.10
CA LEU A 163 -0.31 7.96 25.89
C LEU A 163 1.06 8.66 25.84
N GLU A 164 1.46 9.18 24.69
CA GLU A 164 2.69 9.98 24.55
C GLU A 164 2.64 11.22 25.44
N SER A 165 1.50 11.93 25.49
CA SER A 165 1.30 13.08 26.36
C SER A 165 1.40 12.70 27.84
N GLU A 166 0.79 11.58 28.25
CA GLU A 166 0.87 11.07 29.63
C GLU A 166 2.33 10.70 29.99
N CYS A 167 3.05 10.02 29.09
CA CYS A 167 4.47 9.70 29.24
C CYS A 167 5.35 10.95 29.32
N LYS A 168 5.01 12.03 28.60
CA LYS A 168 5.72 13.30 28.69
C LYS A 168 5.51 13.94 30.07
N VAL A 169 4.26 14.03 30.53
CA VAL A 169 3.94 14.55 31.87
C VAL A 169 4.64 13.78 32.97
N MET A 170 4.69 12.43 32.89
CA MET A 170 5.41 11.62 33.88
C MET A 170 6.92 11.86 33.85
N ARG A 171 7.52 12.03 32.67
CA ARG A 171 8.94 12.39 32.55
C ARG A 171 9.24 13.76 33.17
N ASP A 172 8.38 14.74 32.93
CA ASP A 172 8.55 16.09 33.48
C ASP A 172 8.45 16.08 35.01
N LYS A 173 7.47 15.36 35.57
CA LYS A 173 7.33 15.15 37.02
C LYS A 173 8.53 14.44 37.64
N LEU A 174 9.04 13.39 36.98
CA LEU A 174 10.21 12.66 37.46
C LEU A 174 11.44 13.58 37.52
N LYS A 175 11.62 14.42 36.49
CA LYS A 175 12.71 15.38 36.44
C LYS A 175 12.60 16.46 37.53
N GLU A 176 11.38 16.91 37.83
CA GLU A 176 11.13 17.85 38.92
C GLU A 176 11.48 17.23 40.29
N GLU A 177 11.03 16.00 40.56
CA GLU A 177 11.36 15.29 41.80
C GLU A 177 12.86 14.99 41.93
N GLU A 178 13.53 14.65 40.83
CA GLU A 178 14.99 14.46 40.83
C GLU A 178 15.73 15.77 41.16
N SER A 179 15.29 16.89 40.59
CA SER A 179 15.84 18.22 40.92
C SER A 179 15.58 18.58 42.38
N ASN A 180 14.40 18.27 42.91
CA ASN A 180 14.04 18.52 44.30
C ASN A 180 14.94 17.69 45.24
N ALA A 181 15.09 16.39 44.96
CA ALA A 181 15.98 15.51 45.71
C ALA A 181 17.43 16.02 45.71
N GLN A 182 17.95 16.45 44.56
CA GLN A 182 19.30 17.04 44.47
C GLN A 182 19.45 18.30 45.35
N GLN A 183 18.43 19.17 45.39
CA GLN A 183 18.44 20.33 46.29
C GLN A 183 18.44 19.91 47.76
N PHE A 184 17.63 18.90 48.13
CA PHE A 184 17.63 18.34 49.48
C PHE A 184 19.00 17.78 49.88
N PHE A 185 19.69 17.09 48.98
CA PHE A 185 21.05 16.59 49.25
C PHE A 185 22.04 17.74 49.45
N GLN A 186 22.01 18.79 48.62
CA GLN A 186 22.86 19.97 48.78
C GLN A 186 22.63 20.70 50.12
N LEU A 187 21.37 20.86 50.52
CA LEU A 187 21.01 21.45 51.83
C LEU A 187 21.47 20.56 52.99
N THR A 188 21.35 19.23 52.84
CA THR A 188 21.81 18.29 53.85
C THR A 188 23.33 18.37 54.01
N GLU A 189 24.10 18.43 52.93
CA GLU A 189 25.56 18.62 52.99
C GLU A 189 25.96 19.93 53.71
N GLN A 190 25.19 21.01 53.56
CA GLN A 190 25.40 22.24 54.33
C GLN A 190 24.97 22.14 55.80
N ALA A 191 23.96 21.33 56.10
CA ALA A 191 23.41 21.14 57.44
C ALA A 191 24.14 20.06 58.25
N VAL A 192 24.99 19.25 57.61
CA VAL A 192 25.93 18.37 58.31
C VAL A 192 26.87 19.26 59.10
N LEU A 193 26.83 19.15 60.43
CA LEU A 193 27.82 19.77 61.31
C LEU A 193 29.20 19.37 60.76
N HIS A 194 29.92 20.34 60.19
CA HIS A 194 31.31 20.17 59.79
C HIS A 194 32.13 19.96 61.06
N LEU A 195 32.06 18.75 61.58
CA LEU A 195 32.91 18.29 62.66
C LEU A 195 34.33 18.44 62.13
N PRO A 196 35.21 19.15 62.85
CA PRO A 196 36.62 19.14 62.51
C PRO A 196 37.03 17.70 62.35
N VAL A 197 37.64 17.37 61.21
CA VAL A 197 38.35 16.09 61.08
C VAL A 197 39.25 16.02 62.30
N LEU A 198 38.98 15.09 63.21
CA LEU A 198 39.85 14.83 64.34
C LEU A 198 41.15 14.36 63.71
N SER A 199 42.06 15.30 63.47
CA SER A 199 43.43 15.00 63.10
C SER A 199 43.92 14.14 64.26
N LEU A 200 44.06 12.84 63.99
CA LEU A 200 44.72 11.89 64.85
C LEU A 200 46.13 12.45 65.07
N CYS A 201 46.28 13.23 66.13
CA CYS A 201 47.49 13.95 66.44
C CYS A 201 48.42 12.93 67.12
N GLU A 202 49.02 12.09 66.30
CA GLU A 202 49.95 11.01 66.67
C GLU A 202 51.18 11.54 67.44
N ASP A 203 51.46 12.85 67.37
CA ASP A 203 52.67 13.47 67.96
C ASP A 203 52.49 14.00 69.40
N LYS A 204 51.29 13.89 69.99
CA LYS A 204 51.10 14.28 71.40
C LYS A 204 51.11 13.02 72.28
N PRO A 205 52.02 12.92 73.28
CA PRO A 205 52.02 11.77 74.18
C PRO A 205 50.65 11.66 74.82
N THR A 206 50.07 10.48 74.69
CA THR A 206 48.71 10.19 75.11
C THR A 206 48.57 10.52 76.60
N LEU A 207 47.40 10.97 77.04
CA LEU A 207 47.16 11.23 78.47
C LEU A 207 47.56 10.03 79.34
N GLN A 208 47.36 8.83 78.80
CA GLN A 208 47.80 7.56 79.38
C GLN A 208 49.33 7.49 79.59
N ASP A 209 50.14 7.88 78.60
CA ASP A 209 51.60 7.88 78.70
C ASP A 209 52.09 8.89 79.75
N LYS A 210 51.43 10.04 79.83
CA LYS A 210 51.73 11.05 80.85
C LYS A 210 51.41 10.56 82.26
N ILE A 211 50.30 9.85 82.43
CA ILE A 211 49.91 9.27 83.73
C ILE A 211 50.83 8.10 84.10
N MET A 212 51.17 7.22 83.14
CA MET A 212 52.07 6.09 83.38
C MET A 212 53.49 6.52 83.74
N ASN A 213 54.00 7.61 83.18
CA ASN A 213 55.32 8.17 83.52
C ASN A 213 55.35 8.89 84.89
N ALA A 214 54.19 9.21 85.48
CA ALA A 214 54.09 9.89 86.77
C ALA A 214 53.94 8.91 87.97
N VAL A 215 53.75 7.62 87.71
CA VAL A 215 53.49 6.60 88.74
C VAL A 215 54.74 5.74 88.97
N ALA A 216 55.06 5.45 90.23
CA ALA A 216 56.27 4.73 90.63
C ALA A 216 56.32 3.26 90.16
N ASP A 217 55.17 2.58 90.05
CA ASP A 217 55.04 1.24 89.44
C ASP A 217 53.78 1.16 88.55
N PRO A 218 53.90 1.45 87.25
CA PRO A 218 52.76 1.46 86.33
C PRO A 218 52.17 0.08 86.06
N LYS A 219 52.94 -1.02 86.23
CA LYS A 219 52.45 -2.38 85.95
C LYS A 219 51.50 -2.87 87.03
N ALA A 220 51.79 -2.56 88.30
CA ALA A 220 50.91 -2.89 89.41
C ALA A 220 49.55 -2.18 89.29
N VAL A 221 49.54 -0.91 88.86
CA VAL A 221 48.29 -0.14 88.70
C VAL A 221 47.43 -0.68 87.55
N ILE A 222 48.03 -1.08 86.43
CA ILE A 222 47.29 -1.68 85.31
C ILE A 222 46.65 -3.00 85.72
N ASN A 223 47.38 -3.86 86.44
CA ASN A 223 46.85 -5.15 86.91
C ASN A 223 45.70 -4.94 87.91
N ALA A 224 45.86 -4.01 88.86
CA ALA A 224 44.79 -3.68 89.82
C ALA A 224 43.53 -3.09 89.15
N LEU A 225 43.69 -2.36 88.05
CA LEU A 225 42.56 -1.88 87.25
C LEU A 225 41.90 -3.00 86.44
N GLN A 226 42.69 -3.95 85.91
CA GLN A 226 42.19 -5.10 85.15
C GLN A 226 41.48 -6.15 86.02
N GLU A 227 41.90 -6.33 87.27
CA GLU A 227 41.25 -7.22 88.25
C GLU A 227 39.93 -6.65 88.79
N ARG A 228 39.65 -5.37 88.52
CA ARG A 228 38.45 -4.71 89.02
C ARG A 228 37.24 -5.10 88.15
N ASN A 229 36.18 -5.59 88.78
CA ASN A 229 34.93 -6.01 88.11
C ASN A 229 34.35 -4.98 87.12
N VAL A 230 34.61 -3.69 87.34
CA VAL A 230 34.16 -2.59 86.47
C VAL A 230 34.80 -2.67 85.07
N THR A 231 36.08 -3.04 84.97
CA THR A 231 36.76 -3.16 83.67
C THR A 231 36.37 -4.43 82.93
N ALA A 232 36.10 -5.52 83.66
CA ALA A 232 35.52 -6.74 83.07
C ALA A 232 34.13 -6.49 82.48
N ASN A 233 33.27 -5.77 83.20
CA ASN A 233 31.94 -5.40 82.71
C ASN A 233 32.00 -4.45 81.50
N ALA A 234 32.91 -3.48 81.51
CA ALA A 234 33.12 -2.57 80.39
C ALA A 234 33.62 -3.31 79.13
N LYS A 235 34.52 -4.29 79.29
CA LYS A 235 34.99 -5.15 78.19
C LYS A 235 33.86 -6.00 77.61
N ALA A 236 33.07 -6.66 78.47
CA ALA A 236 31.93 -7.46 78.04
C ALA A 236 30.87 -6.61 77.31
N PHE A 237 30.63 -5.38 77.77
CA PHE A 237 29.73 -4.43 77.11
C PHE A 237 30.24 -4.03 75.72
N LEU A 238 31.53 -3.73 75.58
CA LEU A 238 32.15 -3.39 74.30
C LEU A 238 32.13 -4.56 73.31
N GLU A 239 32.39 -5.78 73.77
CA GLU A 239 32.28 -6.99 72.95
C GLU A 239 30.85 -7.23 72.45
N LEU A 240 29.85 -6.95 73.31
CA LEU A 240 28.44 -7.07 72.94
C LEU A 240 28.05 -6.02 71.89
N ALA A 241 28.49 -4.77 72.07
CA ALA A 241 28.27 -3.70 71.10
C ALA A 241 28.92 -4.03 69.74
N HIS A 242 30.14 -4.59 69.74
CA HIS A 242 30.82 -4.98 68.50
C HIS A 242 30.07 -6.10 67.76
N LYS A 243 29.59 -7.12 68.49
CA LYS A 243 28.76 -8.18 67.92
C LYS A 243 27.45 -7.66 67.32
N GLN A 244 26.85 -6.62 67.91
CA GLN A 244 25.64 -6.01 67.37
C GLN A 244 25.90 -5.24 66.07
N ILE A 245 27.09 -4.64 65.92
CA ILE A 245 27.48 -3.94 64.69
C ILE A 245 27.78 -4.92 63.56
N GLU A 246 28.40 -6.07 63.84
CA GLU A 246 28.65 -7.12 62.83
C GLU A 246 27.39 -7.88 62.37
N GLN A 247 26.28 -7.77 63.10
CA GLN A 247 25.00 -8.40 62.78
C GLN A 247 24.05 -7.52 61.94
N LEU A 248 24.43 -6.26 61.71
CA LEU A 248 23.75 -5.32 60.81
C LEU A 248 24.40 -5.34 59.42
#